data_AF-A0A317H6S4-F1
#
_entry.id   AF-A0A317H6S4-F1
#
_cell.length_a   1.000
_cell.length_b   1.000
_cell.length_c   1.000
_cell.angle_alpha   90.00
_cell.angle_beta   90.00
_cell.angle_gamma   90.00
#
_symmetry.space_group_name_H-M   'P 1'
#
loop_
_entity.id
_entity.type
_entity.pdbx_description
1 polymer ?
#
loop_
_entity_poly.entity_id
_entity_poly.type
_entity_poly.pdbx_seq_one_letter_code
_entity_poly.pdbx_strand_id
1 'polypeptide(L)' 'MAKIKTIHKAGKKPIHFHPGGLHESTHTPMGQKIPASKRAAALAGKYGPKAKAQALFAKNVLHH' A
#
# COMPACT_ATOMS: atom_id res chain seq x y z
N MET A 1 -11.75 1.22 -13.22
CA MET A 1 -11.21 -0.02 -12.63
C MET A 1 -9.72 0.15 -12.41
N ALA A 2 -9.21 -0.01 -11.19
CA ALA A 2 -7.77 0.08 -10.93
C ALA A 2 -7.06 -1.11 -11.60
N LYS A 3 -6.04 -0.84 -12.44
CA LYS A 3 -5.30 -1.89 -13.16
C LYS A 3 -4.50 -2.72 -12.16
N ILE A 4 -4.77 -4.03 -12.09
CA ILE A 4 -4.01 -4.97 -11.25
C ILE A 4 -2.54 -4.93 -11.69
N LYS A 5 -1.63 -4.74 -10.73
CA LYS A 5 -0.19 -4.89 -10.92
C LYS A 5 0.27 -6.23 -10.37
N THR A 6 1.29 -6.80 -11.02
CA THR A 6 1.88 -8.08 -10.63
C THR A 6 3.36 -7.89 -10.33
N ILE A 7 3.82 -8.40 -9.18
CA ILE A 7 5.24 -8.50 -8.84
C ILE A 7 5.68 -9.95 -9.04
N HIS A 8 6.76 -10.14 -9.81
CA HIS A 8 7.40 -11.42 -10.03
C HIS A 8 8.73 -11.49 -9.27
N LYS A 9 8.99 -12.60 -8.59
CA LYS A 9 10.29 -12.90 -7.97
C LYS A 9 10.62 -14.37 -8.24
N ALA A 10 11.84 -14.65 -8.68
CA ALA A 10 12.29 -16.00 -8.99
C ALA A 10 12.08 -16.94 -7.78
N GLY A 11 11.53 -18.12 -8.02
CA GLY A 11 11.23 -19.12 -6.98
C GLY A 11 10.08 -18.76 -6.02
N LYS A 12 9.29 -17.72 -6.30
CA LYS A 12 8.12 -17.32 -5.50
C LYS A 12 6.88 -17.17 -6.38
N LYS A 13 5.70 -17.37 -5.79
CA LYS A 13 4.42 -17.14 -6.48
C LYS A 13 4.26 -15.63 -6.79
N PRO A 14 3.74 -15.27 -7.98
CA PRO A 14 3.46 -13.87 -8.32
C PRO A 14 2.47 -13.25 -7.33
N ILE A 15 2.70 -11.98 -7.00
CA ILE A 15 1.80 -11.20 -6.13
C ILE A 15 1.00 -10.25 -7.01
N HIS A 16 -0.32 -10.42 -7.01
CA HIS A 16 -1.26 -9.51 -7.69
C HIS A 16 -1.83 -8.51 -6.68
N PHE A 17 -1.78 -7.21 -7.00
CA PHE A 17 -2.29 -6.16 -6.12
C PHE A 17 -2.85 -4.97 -6.91
N HIS A 18 -3.78 -4.25 -6.29
CA HIS A 18 -4.28 -2.99 -6.80
C HIS A 18 -3.36 -1.85 -6.35
N PRO A 19 -2.74 -1.10 -7.28
CA PRO A 19 -1.98 0.09 -6.92
C PRO A 19 -2.93 1.15 -6.34
N GLY A 20 -2.45 1.90 -5.35
CA GLY A 20 -3.21 3.01 -4.78
C GLY A 20 -4.05 2.69 -3.55
N GLY A 21 -4.15 1.43 -3.11
CA GLY A 21 -4.95 1.08 -1.93
C GLY A 21 -4.56 1.87 -0.66
N LEU A 22 -3.27 2.13 -0.44
CA LEU A 22 -2.82 2.94 0.70
C LEU A 22 -3.15 4.44 0.54
N HIS A 23 -3.20 4.95 -0.68
CA HIS A 23 -3.59 6.34 -0.97
C HIS A 23 -5.07 6.55 -0.66
N GLU A 24 -5.93 5.63 -1.11
CA GLU A 24 -7.35 5.64 -0.78
C GLU A 24 -7.57 5.62 0.74
N SER A 25 -6.93 4.67 1.44
CA SER A 25 -7.10 4.53 2.89
C SER A 25 -6.56 5.71 3.70
N THR A 26 -5.56 6.43 3.19
CA THR A 26 -5.00 7.62 3.85
C THR A 26 -5.62 8.94 3.35
N HIS A 27 -6.60 8.87 2.46
CA HIS A 27 -7.17 10.04 1.78
C HIS A 27 -6.06 10.94 1.18
N THR A 28 -5.08 10.31 0.56
CA THR A 28 -4.01 11.00 -0.17
C THR A 28 -4.31 10.83 -1.66
N PRO A 29 -4.31 11.90 -2.47
CA PRO A 29 -4.51 11.77 -3.90
C PRO A 29 -3.52 10.79 -4.53
N MET A 30 -3.98 10.01 -5.51
CA MET A 30 -3.11 9.15 -6.29
C MET A 30 -2.05 9.99 -7.02
N GLY A 31 -0.80 9.53 -7.00
CA GLY A 31 0.34 10.26 -7.58
C GLY A 31 1.03 11.25 -6.63
N GLN A 32 0.42 11.60 -5.50
CA GLN A 32 1.07 12.42 -4.47
C GLN A 32 1.78 11.57 -3.42
N LYS A 33 2.98 11.97 -2.99
CA LYS A 33 3.70 11.26 -1.93
C LYS A 33 2.85 11.19 -0.65
N ILE A 34 2.57 9.98 -0.15
CA ILE A 34 1.86 9.81 1.12
C ILE A 34 2.71 10.41 2.25
N PRO A 35 2.21 11.43 2.97
CA PRO A 35 2.93 12.04 4.09
C PRO A 35 3.36 11.00 5.13
N ALA A 36 4.56 11.18 5.72
CA ALA A 36 5.09 10.26 6.71
C ALA A 36 4.12 10.08 7.90
N SER A 37 3.49 11.16 8.37
CA SER A 37 2.51 11.14 9.46
C SER A 37 1.30 10.27 9.13
N LYS A 38 0.75 10.38 7.90
CA LYS A 38 -0.38 9.55 7.46
C LYS A 38 0.00 8.08 7.33
N ARG A 39 1.21 7.80 6.84
CA ARG A 39 1.74 6.43 6.74
C ARG A 39 1.95 5.80 8.12
N ALA A 40 2.51 6.55 9.07
CA ALA A 40 2.66 6.11 10.46
C ALA A 40 1.30 5.86 11.12
N ALA A 41 0.32 6.73 10.89
CA ALA A 41 -1.06 6.53 11.35
C ALA A 41 -1.71 5.28 10.75
N ALA A 42 -1.47 4.99 9.47
CA ALA A 42 -1.93 3.75 8.83
C ALA A 42 -1.25 2.51 9.42
N LEU A 43 0.07 2.54 9.66
CA LEU A 43 0.82 1.47 10.33
C LEU A 43 0.34 1.23 11.77
N ALA A 44 -0.02 2.30 12.48
CA ALA A 44 -0.62 2.23 13.81
C ALA A 44 -2.06 1.68 13.79
N GLY A 45 -2.69 1.52 12.62
CA GLY A 45 -4.05 1.03 12.48
C GLY A 45 -5.14 2.08 12.67
N LYS A 46 -4.80 3.38 12.69
CA LYS A 46 -5.78 4.46 12.88
C LYS A 46 -6.79 4.58 11.73
N TYR A 47 -6.41 4.14 10.53
CA TYR A 47 -7.28 4.06 9.36
C TYR A 47 -7.93 2.67 9.19
N GLY A 48 -7.86 1.82 10.22
CA GLY A 48 -8.41 0.47 10.24
C GLY A 48 -7.43 -0.63 9.78
N PRO A 49 -7.82 -1.90 9.95
CA PRO A 49 -6.94 -3.06 9.70
C PRO A 49 -6.54 -3.19 8.22
N LYS A 50 -7.44 -2.84 7.29
CA LYS A 50 -7.15 -2.82 5.85
C LYS A 50 -6.02 -1.84 5.51
N ALA A 51 -6.08 -0.63 6.05
CA ALA A 51 -5.07 0.39 5.84
C ALA A 51 -3.71 -0.02 6.43
N LYS A 52 -3.73 -0.67 7.60
CA LYS A 52 -2.52 -1.22 8.22
C LYS A 52 -1.86 -2.29 7.35
N ALA A 53 -2.64 -3.23 6.81
CA ALA A 53 -2.12 -4.25 5.91
C ALA A 53 -1.52 -3.63 4.64
N GLN A 54 -2.18 -2.63 4.06
CA GLN A 54 -1.67 -1.91 2.89
C GLN A 54 -0.39 -1.12 3.21
N ALA A 55 -0.29 -0.52 4.40
CA ALA A 55 0.89 0.20 4.84
C ALA A 55 2.08 -0.74 5.06
N LEU A 56 1.83 -1.92 5.64
CA LEU A 56 2.84 -2.97 5.79
C LEU A 56 3.28 -3.53 4.44
N PHE A 57 2.35 -3.73 3.50
CA PHE A 57 2.68 -4.15 2.14
C PHE A 57 3.55 -3.12 1.42
N ALA A 58 3.18 -1.83 1.50
CA ALA A 58 3.98 -0.75 0.91
C ALA A 58 5.40 -0.68 1.50
N LYS A 59 5.53 -0.81 2.83
CA LYS A 59 6.81 -0.80 3.53
C LYS A 59 7.70 -1.99 3.19
N ASN A 60 7.15 -3.21 3.22
CA ASN A 60 7.95 -4.44 3.18
C ASN A 60 8.08 -5.06 1.78
N VAL A 61 7.16 -4.75 0.86
CA VAL A 61 7.12 -5.34 -0.50
C VAL A 61 7.42 -4.30 -1.57
N LEU A 62 6.86 -3.09 -1.43
CA LEU A 62 7.04 -2.04 -2.44
C LEU A 62 8.25 -1.12 -2.16
N HIS A 63 8.87 -1.21 -0.98
CA HIS A 63 9.99 -0.36 -0.54
C HIS A 63 9.72 1.15 -0.74
N HIS A 64 8.48 1.59 -0.47
CA HIS A 64 7.96 2.95 -0.75
C HIS A 64 7.81 3.87 0.48
#